data_AF-A0AA49GHW5-F1
#
_entry.id   AF-A0AA49GHW5-F1
#
_cell.length_a   1.000
_cell.length_b   1.000
_cell.length_c   1.000
_cell.angle_alpha   90.00
_cell.angle_beta   90.00
_cell.angle_gamma   90.00
#
_symmetry.space_group_name_H-M   'P 1'
#
loop_
_entity.id
_entity.type
_entity.pdbx_description
1 polymer ?
#
loop_
_entity_poly.entity_id
_entity_poly.type
_entity_poly.pdbx_seq_one_letter_code
_entity_poly.pdbx_strand_id
1 'polypeptide(L)'
;MALTDHSDVFASFHEDGFNRIIEHIMQQRPSLFNYGTPDLVQNPQQLCQKINAHPAVEKAQNPLIKQIDYLPIIGYDGPFGFSFGLQLTDFKIDFHPSNVIGLPPQLNPPLKEQELALTAQACAGLGCPDPEFIERLISILPDPKQDERERPDDEPRKPLSPMPFRGLTCFCLEVFGVVKAVQQNGYLSLRLQGLEIKDILPAGLEDSIECYISTMLKLAILPKVRIALEDLIFELTDFLSVGPTPISADVPFNPNVSQDQIAVFADLI
;
A
#
# COMPACT_ATOMS: atom_id res chain seq x y z
N MET A 1 22.59 3.78 31.42
CA MET A 1 23.06 4.08 30.07
C MET A 1 22.27 5.28 29.62
N ALA A 2 22.91 6.44 29.55
CA ALA A 2 22.25 7.58 28.93
C ALA A 2 22.19 7.31 27.43
N LEU A 3 21.08 7.67 26.79
CA LEU A 3 20.84 7.42 25.36
C LEU A 3 21.85 8.15 24.45
N THR A 4 22.73 8.97 25.03
CA THR A 4 23.80 9.76 24.41
C THR A 4 25.19 9.34 24.88
N ASP A 5 25.36 8.16 25.49
CA ASP A 5 26.69 7.69 25.94
C ASP A 5 27.68 7.52 24.78
N HIS A 6 27.17 7.41 23.54
CA HIS A 6 27.94 7.15 22.32
C HIS A 6 27.55 8.06 21.14
N SER A 7 26.82 9.16 21.39
CA SER A 7 26.43 10.14 20.37
C SER A 7 26.10 11.49 21.01
N ASP A 8 26.32 12.60 20.32
CA ASP A 8 25.99 13.92 20.86
C ASP A 8 24.49 14.21 20.88
N VAL A 9 23.75 13.63 19.93
CA VAL A 9 22.30 13.80 19.74
C VAL A 9 21.65 12.45 19.54
N PHE A 10 20.52 12.23 20.23
CA PHE A 10 19.69 11.04 20.10
C PHE A 10 18.26 11.44 19.73
N ALA A 11 17.74 10.86 18.64
CA ALA A 11 16.35 11.01 18.25
C ALA A 11 15.71 9.62 18.08
N SER A 12 14.50 9.45 18.58
CA SER A 12 13.75 8.20 18.41
C SER A 12 12.28 8.47 18.16
N PHE A 13 11.66 7.55 17.42
CA PHE A 13 10.24 7.56 17.14
C PHE A 13 9.67 6.19 17.50
N HIS A 14 8.73 6.20 18.44
CA HIS A 14 8.01 5.00 18.84
C HIS A 14 6.97 4.62 17.78
N GLU A 15 6.71 3.32 17.62
CA GLU A 15 5.74 2.79 16.64
C GLU A 15 4.33 3.40 16.77
N ASP A 16 3.86 3.67 18.00
CA ASP A 16 2.59 4.37 18.27
C ASP A 16 2.52 5.74 17.57
N GLY A 17 3.64 6.45 17.53
CA GLY A 17 3.75 7.73 16.81
C GLY A 17 3.60 7.53 15.30
N PHE A 18 4.30 6.53 14.74
CA PHE A 18 4.18 6.17 13.33
C PHE A 18 2.76 5.76 12.95
N ASN A 19 2.13 4.90 13.74
CA ASN A 19 0.78 4.43 13.49
C ASN A 19 -0.24 5.58 13.48
N ARG A 20 -0.10 6.55 14.40
CA ARG A 20 -0.92 7.78 14.39
C ARG A 20 -0.67 8.66 13.16
N ILE A 21 0.58 8.79 12.72
CA ILE A 21 0.93 9.53 11.50
C ILE A 21 0.28 8.89 10.28
N ILE A 22 0.36 7.56 10.16
CA ILE A 22 -0.26 6.82 9.06
C ILE A 22 -1.77 7.03 9.05
N GLU A 23 -2.43 6.85 10.21
CA GLU A 23 -3.86 7.10 10.33
C GLU A 23 -4.22 8.53 9.90
N HIS A 24 -3.43 9.51 10.32
CA HIS A 24 -3.63 10.90 9.93
C HIS A 24 -3.48 11.10 8.41
N ILE A 25 -2.47 10.50 7.78
CA ILE A 25 -2.28 10.56 6.33
C ILE A 25 -3.48 9.93 5.60
N MET A 26 -3.98 8.79 6.08
CA MET A 26 -5.16 8.13 5.51
C MET A 26 -6.41 9.02 5.59
N GLN A 27 -6.61 9.72 6.71
CA GLN A 27 -7.72 10.65 6.88
C GLN A 27 -7.58 11.93 6.05
N GLN A 28 -6.37 12.45 5.87
CA GLN A 28 -6.12 13.70 5.12
C GLN A 28 -5.99 13.49 3.60
N ARG A 29 -5.54 12.30 3.17
CA ARG A 29 -5.31 11.93 1.75
C ARG A 29 -5.94 10.58 1.40
N PRO A 30 -7.27 10.41 1.59
CA PRO A 30 -7.95 9.14 1.37
C PRO A 30 -7.79 8.57 -0.05
N SER A 31 -7.62 9.41 -1.09
CA SER A 31 -7.38 8.94 -2.46
C SER A 31 -6.07 8.16 -2.65
N LEU A 32 -5.14 8.20 -1.70
CA LEU A 32 -3.93 7.35 -1.75
C LEU A 32 -4.21 5.89 -1.38
N PHE A 33 -5.36 5.63 -0.76
CA PHE A 33 -5.71 4.33 -0.21
C PHE A 33 -7.01 3.77 -0.80
N ASN A 34 -7.82 4.59 -1.44
CA ASN A 34 -9.09 4.20 -2.04
C ASN A 34 -9.03 4.40 -3.55
N TYR A 35 -9.29 3.34 -4.30
CA TYR A 35 -9.30 3.29 -5.75
C TYR A 35 -10.66 2.80 -6.21
N GLY A 36 -11.21 3.42 -7.25
CA GLY A 36 -12.53 3.07 -7.73
C GLY A 36 -12.81 3.54 -9.14
N THR A 37 -13.71 2.84 -9.82
CA THR A 37 -14.23 3.21 -11.13
C THR A 37 -15.04 4.52 -11.05
N PRO A 38 -15.26 5.23 -12.18
CA PRO A 38 -15.86 6.57 -12.17
C PRO A 38 -17.22 6.67 -11.48
N ASP A 39 -18.05 5.64 -11.59
CA ASP A 39 -19.35 5.52 -10.91
C ASP A 39 -19.22 5.45 -9.38
N LEU A 40 -18.18 4.78 -8.87
CA LEU A 40 -17.88 4.71 -7.43
C LEU A 40 -17.27 6.01 -6.91
N VAL A 41 -16.53 6.75 -7.73
CA VAL A 41 -16.06 8.11 -7.39
C VAL A 41 -17.25 9.05 -7.18
N GLN A 42 -18.29 8.91 -8.00
CA GLN A 42 -19.53 9.68 -7.86
C GLN A 42 -20.40 9.19 -6.70
N ASN A 43 -20.28 7.91 -6.32
CA ASN A 43 -21.06 7.30 -5.25
C ASN A 43 -20.16 6.58 -4.22
N PRO A 44 -19.34 7.30 -3.42
CA PRO A 44 -18.36 6.69 -2.51
C PRO A 44 -18.95 5.73 -1.48
N GLN A 45 -20.24 5.87 -1.16
CA GLN A 45 -20.97 5.02 -0.22
C GLN A 45 -21.14 3.57 -0.73
N GLN A 46 -20.90 3.32 -2.02
CA GLN A 46 -20.98 1.98 -2.62
C GLN A 46 -19.68 1.17 -2.48
N LEU A 47 -18.62 1.77 -1.96
CA LEU A 47 -17.38 1.06 -1.64
C LEU A 47 -17.59 0.04 -0.51
N CYS A 48 -16.66 -0.90 -0.39
CA CYS A 48 -16.74 -2.00 0.56
C CYS A 48 -16.57 -1.56 2.02
N GLN A 49 -15.81 -0.48 2.24
CA GLN A 49 -15.61 0.14 3.54
C GLN A 49 -15.93 1.62 3.45
N LYS A 50 -16.50 2.16 4.53
CA LYS A 50 -16.74 3.59 4.64
C LYS A 50 -15.40 4.32 4.74
N ILE A 51 -15.21 5.34 3.89
CA ILE A 51 -14.03 6.20 3.96
C ILE A 51 -14.16 7.12 5.18
N ASN A 52 -13.23 7.00 6.13
CA ASN A 52 -13.09 7.92 7.24
C ASN A 52 -12.14 9.07 6.83
N ALA A 53 -12.70 10.13 6.24
CA ALA A 53 -11.94 11.31 5.85
C ALA A 53 -12.01 12.39 6.93
N HIS A 54 -10.92 13.15 7.08
CA HIS A 54 -10.93 14.32 7.94
C HIS A 54 -11.89 15.40 7.36
N PRO A 55 -12.70 16.10 8.17
CA PRO A 55 -13.71 17.06 7.66
C PRO A 55 -13.14 18.17 6.75
N ALA A 56 -11.87 18.52 6.93
CA ALA A 56 -11.19 19.49 6.07
C ALA A 56 -11.04 19.01 4.61
N VAL A 57 -10.93 17.69 4.39
CA VAL A 57 -10.83 17.07 3.05
C VAL A 57 -12.14 17.28 2.30
N GLU A 58 -13.27 17.01 2.96
CA GLU A 58 -14.60 17.22 2.39
C GLU A 58 -14.85 18.70 2.10
N LYS A 59 -14.50 19.58 3.05
CA LYS A 59 -14.64 21.03 2.90
C LYS A 59 -13.80 21.59 1.73
N ALA A 60 -12.60 21.05 1.52
CA ALA A 60 -11.71 21.41 0.44
C ALA A 60 -12.06 20.73 -0.90
N GLN A 61 -13.06 19.83 -0.92
CA GLN A 61 -13.41 19.00 -2.07
C GLN A 61 -12.22 18.20 -2.62
N ASN A 62 -11.32 17.79 -1.72
CA ASN A 62 -10.22 16.91 -2.08
C ASN A 62 -10.75 15.53 -2.46
N PRO A 63 -10.11 14.82 -3.42
CA PRO A 63 -10.58 13.52 -3.87
C PRO A 63 -10.53 12.50 -2.72
N LEU A 64 -11.66 11.80 -2.51
CA LEU A 64 -11.74 10.68 -1.59
C LEU A 64 -11.24 9.38 -2.21
N ILE A 65 -11.39 9.25 -3.52
CA ILE A 65 -11.12 8.04 -4.30
C ILE A 65 -10.25 8.43 -5.49
N LYS A 66 -9.18 7.67 -5.74
CA LYS A 66 -8.44 7.75 -6.99
C LYS A 66 -9.21 7.02 -8.07
N GLN A 67 -9.64 7.76 -9.09
CA GLN A 67 -10.33 7.18 -10.24
C GLN A 67 -9.38 6.25 -11.01
N ILE A 68 -9.89 5.06 -11.31
CA ILE A 68 -9.29 4.07 -12.24
C ILE A 68 -10.30 3.75 -13.34
N ASP A 69 -9.83 3.16 -14.44
CA ASP A 69 -10.68 2.75 -15.56
C ASP A 69 -11.57 1.56 -15.15
N TYR A 70 -12.72 1.40 -15.81
CA TYR A 70 -13.56 0.20 -15.67
C TYR A 70 -12.78 -1.07 -16.02
N LEU A 71 -13.04 -2.17 -15.31
CA LEU A 71 -12.40 -3.44 -15.64
C LEU A 71 -12.95 -3.97 -16.97
N PRO A 72 -12.09 -4.22 -17.98
CA PRO A 72 -12.52 -4.74 -19.26
C PRO A 72 -12.98 -6.19 -19.14
N ILE A 73 -13.92 -6.58 -19.97
CA ILE A 73 -14.38 -7.97 -20.11
C ILE A 73 -13.60 -8.60 -21.25
N ILE A 74 -12.83 -9.64 -20.95
CA ILE A 74 -12.02 -10.34 -21.95
C ILE A 74 -12.94 -10.94 -23.02
N GLY A 75 -12.69 -10.61 -24.29
CA GLY A 75 -13.49 -11.07 -25.43
C GLY A 75 -14.75 -10.24 -25.69
N TYR A 76 -14.91 -9.09 -25.04
CA TYR A 76 -16.03 -8.18 -25.25
C TYR A 76 -15.53 -6.77 -25.61
N ASP A 77 -15.83 -6.33 -26.84
CA ASP A 77 -15.39 -5.03 -27.38
C ASP A 77 -16.46 -3.93 -27.28
N GLY A 78 -17.51 -4.17 -26.50
CA GLY A 78 -18.57 -3.19 -26.30
C GLY A 78 -18.20 -2.11 -25.27
N PRO A 79 -19.11 -1.15 -25.03
CA PRO A 79 -18.80 0.04 -24.22
C PRO A 79 -18.80 -0.22 -22.71
N PHE A 80 -19.19 -1.42 -22.27
CA PHE A 80 -19.42 -1.74 -20.86
C PHE A 80 -18.25 -2.47 -20.20
N GLY A 81 -17.95 -2.12 -18.95
CA GLY A 81 -16.99 -2.82 -18.10
C GLY A 81 -17.55 -3.04 -16.69
N PHE A 82 -16.80 -3.74 -15.86
CA PHE A 82 -17.20 -3.91 -14.45
C PHE A 82 -16.79 -2.70 -13.62
N SER A 83 -17.68 -2.29 -12.72
CA SER A 83 -17.33 -1.43 -11.60
C SER A 83 -16.44 -2.19 -10.63
N PHE A 84 -15.38 -1.54 -10.16
CA PHE A 84 -14.39 -2.15 -9.29
C PHE A 84 -13.88 -1.14 -8.26
N GLY A 85 -13.83 -1.58 -7.01
CA GLY A 85 -13.27 -0.80 -5.91
C GLY A 85 -12.17 -1.59 -5.19
N LEU A 86 -11.11 -0.89 -4.77
CA LEU A 86 -10.03 -1.40 -3.94
C LEU A 86 -9.70 -0.37 -2.85
N GLN A 87 -9.61 -0.82 -1.61
CA GLN A 87 -9.34 0.00 -0.44
C GLN A 87 -8.26 -0.65 0.41
N LEU A 88 -7.24 0.11 0.79
CA LEU A 88 -6.28 -0.25 1.82
C LEU A 88 -6.66 0.45 3.11
N THR A 89 -6.88 -0.34 4.15
CA THR A 89 -7.37 0.10 5.46
C THR A 89 -6.50 -0.48 6.57
N ASP A 90 -6.63 0.06 7.79
CA ASP A 90 -6.00 -0.47 9.00
C ASP A 90 -4.49 -0.73 8.89
N PHE A 91 -3.77 0.16 8.21
CA PHE A 91 -2.32 0.04 8.08
C PHE A 91 -1.64 0.27 9.44
N LYS A 92 -0.80 -0.66 9.86
CA LYS A 92 -0.01 -0.56 11.09
C LYS A 92 1.41 -1.07 10.88
N ILE A 93 2.30 -0.56 11.71
CA ILE A 93 3.71 -0.96 11.84
C ILE A 93 3.94 -1.45 13.27
N ASP A 94 4.79 -2.46 13.41
CA ASP A 94 5.27 -3.00 14.67
C ASP A 94 6.78 -3.23 14.55
N PHE A 95 7.57 -2.60 15.42
CA PHE A 95 9.03 -2.70 15.41
C PHE A 95 9.51 -3.90 16.26
N HIS A 96 10.74 -4.36 16.06
CA HIS A 96 11.31 -5.42 16.89
C HIS A 96 11.19 -5.08 18.40
N PRO A 97 10.70 -6.00 19.27
CA PRO A 97 10.62 -7.46 19.06
C PRO A 97 9.28 -8.03 18.58
N SER A 98 8.33 -7.22 18.13
CA SER A 98 6.95 -7.62 17.77
C SER A 98 6.03 -7.83 18.97
N ASN A 99 5.30 -6.78 19.32
CA ASN A 99 4.40 -6.71 20.49
C ASN A 99 2.94 -6.38 20.08
N VAL A 100 2.70 -5.80 18.90
CA VAL A 100 1.38 -5.32 18.45
C VAL A 100 0.77 -6.20 17.35
N ILE A 101 1.57 -6.66 16.38
CA ILE A 101 1.09 -7.40 15.21
C ILE A 101 1.33 -8.90 15.40
N GLY A 102 0.25 -9.68 15.43
CA GLY A 102 0.32 -11.14 15.42
C GLY A 102 0.70 -11.67 14.03
N LEU A 103 1.99 -11.86 13.78
CA LEU A 103 2.49 -12.36 12.50
C LEU A 103 2.06 -13.82 12.22
N PRO A 104 1.65 -14.14 10.98
CA PRO A 104 1.36 -15.51 10.58
C PRO A 104 2.63 -16.39 10.59
N PRO A 105 2.51 -17.71 10.83
CA PRO A 105 3.65 -18.62 10.93
C PRO A 105 4.61 -18.59 9.73
N GLN A 106 4.08 -18.33 8.53
CA GLN A 106 4.81 -18.24 7.26
C GLN A 106 5.91 -17.17 7.29
N LEU A 107 5.71 -16.11 8.09
CA LEU A 107 6.66 -15.01 8.24
C LEU A 107 7.70 -15.24 9.36
N ASN A 108 7.74 -16.44 9.94
CA ASN A 108 8.71 -16.89 10.95
C ASN A 108 8.85 -15.94 12.16
N PRO A 109 7.76 -15.66 12.92
CA PRO A 109 7.85 -14.86 14.14
C PRO A 109 8.78 -15.49 15.20
N PRO A 110 9.37 -14.69 16.11
CA PRO A 110 9.23 -13.23 16.23
C PRO A 110 10.08 -12.47 15.20
N LEU A 111 9.88 -11.14 15.12
CA LEU A 111 10.75 -10.27 14.34
C LEU A 111 12.21 -10.42 14.80
N LYS A 112 13.16 -10.35 13.86
CA LYS A 112 14.59 -10.31 14.18
C LYS A 112 15.07 -8.87 14.33
N GLU A 113 16.30 -8.70 14.81
CA GLU A 113 16.92 -7.36 14.89
C GLU A 113 16.90 -6.64 13.53
N GLN A 114 16.60 -5.34 13.59
CA GLN A 114 16.41 -4.46 12.42
C GLN A 114 15.21 -4.82 11.53
N GLU A 115 14.35 -5.74 11.94
CA GLU A 115 13.11 -6.04 11.24
C GLU A 115 11.92 -5.30 11.86
N LEU A 116 10.94 -5.03 11.01
CA LEU A 116 9.65 -4.47 11.38
C LEU A 116 8.54 -5.18 10.59
N ALA A 117 7.42 -5.38 11.26
CA ALA A 117 6.21 -5.91 10.68
C ALA A 117 5.33 -4.78 10.16
N LEU A 118 4.66 -5.05 9.05
CA LEU A 118 3.62 -4.23 8.45
C LEU A 118 2.37 -5.08 8.39
N THR A 119 1.21 -4.51 8.71
CA THR A 119 -0.08 -5.12 8.43
C THR A 119 -1.01 -4.09 7.80
N ALA A 120 -1.87 -4.54 6.91
CA ALA A 120 -2.95 -3.76 6.34
C ALA A 120 -4.11 -4.69 5.98
N GLN A 121 -5.31 -4.14 5.91
CA GLN A 121 -6.47 -4.82 5.34
C GLN A 121 -6.73 -4.30 3.93
N ALA A 122 -6.72 -5.21 2.95
CA ALA A 122 -7.08 -4.91 1.57
C ALA A 122 -8.52 -5.34 1.30
N CYS A 123 -9.44 -4.38 1.18
CA CYS A 123 -10.83 -4.63 0.82
C CYS A 123 -11.06 -4.35 -0.66
N ALA A 124 -11.67 -5.28 -1.37
CA ALA A 124 -11.99 -5.12 -2.79
C ALA A 124 -13.41 -5.56 -3.08
N GLY A 125 -13.98 -5.03 -4.16
CA GLY A 125 -15.32 -5.41 -4.59
C GLY A 125 -15.54 -5.23 -6.08
N LEU A 126 -16.30 -6.15 -6.65
CA LEU A 126 -16.68 -6.16 -8.06
C LEU A 126 -18.20 -5.97 -8.20
N GLY A 127 -18.62 -5.04 -9.05
CA GLY A 127 -20.02 -4.80 -9.39
C GLY A 127 -20.50 -5.84 -10.39
N CYS A 128 -20.94 -7.00 -9.90
CA CYS A 128 -21.48 -8.04 -10.76
C CYS A 128 -22.84 -7.60 -11.35
N PRO A 129 -23.02 -7.68 -12.67
CA PRO A 129 -24.24 -7.25 -13.33
C PRO A 129 -25.40 -8.19 -13.05
N ASP A 130 -26.61 -7.65 -13.19
CA ASP A 130 -27.84 -8.45 -13.12
C ASP A 130 -27.87 -9.47 -14.28
N PRO A 131 -28.11 -10.77 -14.02
CA PRO A 131 -28.22 -11.79 -15.08
C PRO A 131 -29.22 -11.41 -16.18
N GLU A 132 -30.32 -10.73 -15.85
CA GLU A 132 -31.29 -10.30 -16.85
C GLU A 132 -30.72 -9.27 -17.83
N PHE A 133 -29.81 -8.42 -17.37
CA PHE A 133 -29.13 -7.45 -18.23
C PHE A 133 -28.19 -8.14 -19.20
N ILE A 134 -27.46 -9.16 -18.73
CA ILE A 134 -26.55 -9.96 -19.55
C ILE A 134 -27.32 -10.66 -20.67
N GLU A 135 -28.44 -11.31 -20.37
CA GLU A 135 -29.26 -12.00 -21.39
C GLU A 135 -29.78 -11.04 -22.47
N ARG A 136 -30.24 -9.85 -22.05
CA ARG A 136 -30.65 -8.81 -23.02
C ARG A 136 -29.48 -8.34 -23.86
N LEU A 137 -28.30 -8.14 -23.27
CA LEU A 137 -27.10 -7.73 -23.98
C LEU A 137 -26.71 -8.79 -25.03
N ILE A 138 -26.69 -10.07 -24.66
CA ILE A 138 -26.39 -11.18 -25.57
C ILE A 138 -27.34 -11.15 -26.79
N SER A 139 -28.63 -10.88 -26.58
CA SER A 139 -29.62 -10.85 -27.66
C SER A 139 -29.41 -9.74 -28.71
N ILE A 140 -28.62 -8.70 -28.39
CA ILE A 140 -28.35 -7.57 -29.29
C ILE A 140 -26.91 -7.53 -29.82
N LEU A 141 -26.04 -8.42 -29.35
CA LEU A 141 -24.67 -8.47 -29.85
C LEU A 141 -24.68 -8.99 -31.30
N PRO A 142 -23.88 -8.37 -32.20
CA PRO A 142 -23.75 -8.84 -33.57
C PRO A 142 -23.20 -10.27 -33.60
N ASP A 143 -23.64 -11.07 -34.58
CA ASP A 143 -23.11 -12.42 -34.78
C ASP A 143 -21.61 -12.32 -35.07
N PRO A 144 -20.74 -12.97 -34.27
CA PRO A 144 -19.28 -12.90 -34.43
C PRO A 144 -18.81 -13.30 -35.84
N LYS A 145 -19.61 -14.08 -36.59
CA LYS A 145 -19.29 -14.46 -37.97
C LYS A 145 -19.42 -13.34 -39.01
N GLN A 146 -20.07 -12.23 -38.68
CA GLN A 146 -20.28 -11.12 -39.62
C GLN A 146 -19.22 -10.01 -39.54
N ASP A 147 -18.37 -10.04 -38.51
CA ASP A 147 -17.41 -8.97 -38.18
C ASP A 147 -15.94 -9.37 -38.48
N GLU A 148 -15.70 -10.37 -39.33
CA GLU A 148 -14.35 -10.74 -39.85
C GLU A 148 -13.72 -9.68 -40.77
N ARG A 149 -14.35 -8.50 -40.94
CA ARG A 149 -13.71 -7.40 -41.64
C ARG A 149 -12.62 -6.82 -40.75
N GLU A 150 -11.39 -7.26 -41.01
CA GLU A 150 -10.11 -6.70 -40.55
C GLU A 150 -10.26 -5.24 -40.13
N ARG A 151 -10.49 -5.00 -38.84
CA ARG A 151 -10.32 -3.66 -38.27
C ARG A 151 -8.83 -3.51 -38.01
N PRO A 152 -8.17 -2.53 -38.64
CA PRO A 152 -6.74 -2.33 -38.47
C PRO A 152 -6.47 -1.94 -37.02
N ASP A 153 -5.56 -2.66 -36.35
CA ASP A 153 -4.84 -2.34 -35.09
C ASP A 153 -5.43 -1.23 -34.16
N ASP A 154 -6.74 -1.22 -33.94
CA ASP A 154 -7.37 -0.31 -33.00
C ASP A 154 -7.09 -0.87 -31.60
N GLU A 155 -6.44 -0.07 -30.75
CA GLU A 155 -6.29 -0.40 -29.33
C GLU A 155 -7.63 -0.88 -28.74
N PRO A 156 -7.63 -1.89 -27.86
CA PRO A 156 -8.84 -2.37 -27.22
C PRO A 156 -9.64 -1.20 -26.68
N ARG A 157 -10.90 -1.06 -27.13
CA ARG A 157 -11.75 0.05 -26.71
C ARG A 157 -11.92 0.00 -25.20
N LYS A 158 -11.42 1.01 -24.50
CA LYS A 158 -11.62 1.11 -23.06
C LYS A 158 -13.12 1.23 -22.75
N PRO A 159 -13.64 0.49 -21.76
CA PRO A 159 -15.04 0.62 -21.41
C PRO A 159 -15.31 2.03 -20.88
N LEU A 160 -16.44 2.61 -21.30
CA LEU A 160 -16.83 3.98 -20.96
C LEU A 160 -17.96 4.01 -19.93
N SER A 161 -18.62 2.88 -19.68
CA SER A 161 -19.78 2.80 -18.80
C SER A 161 -19.76 1.52 -17.98
N PRO A 162 -20.30 1.55 -16.75
CA PRO A 162 -20.44 0.34 -15.96
C PRO A 162 -21.58 -0.50 -16.51
N MET A 163 -21.48 -1.82 -16.40
CA MET A 163 -22.68 -2.65 -16.47
C MET A 163 -23.57 -2.36 -15.26
N PRO A 164 -24.91 -2.32 -15.41
CA PRO A 164 -25.81 -2.11 -14.28
C PRO A 164 -25.63 -3.20 -13.21
N PHE A 165 -25.32 -2.77 -11.98
CA PHE A 165 -25.13 -3.63 -10.82
C PHE A 165 -25.90 -3.07 -9.61
N ARG A 166 -26.20 -3.92 -8.62
CA ARG A 166 -26.94 -3.51 -7.40
C ARG A 166 -26.04 -3.00 -6.28
N GLY A 167 -24.82 -3.53 -6.21
CA GLY A 167 -23.80 -3.20 -5.22
C GLY A 167 -22.54 -4.03 -5.49
N LEU A 168 -21.43 -3.65 -4.85
CA LEU A 168 -20.19 -4.41 -4.97
C LEU A 168 -20.29 -5.72 -4.18
N THR A 169 -19.81 -6.81 -4.78
CA THR A 169 -19.55 -8.06 -4.06
C THR A 169 -18.22 -7.91 -3.33
N CYS A 170 -18.28 -7.56 -2.04
CA CYS A 170 -17.11 -7.16 -1.26
C CYS A 170 -16.46 -8.31 -0.50
N PHE A 171 -15.13 -8.24 -0.39
CA PHE A 171 -14.31 -9.07 0.50
C PHE A 171 -13.14 -8.25 1.04
N CYS A 172 -12.54 -8.70 2.15
CA CYS A 172 -11.36 -8.08 2.73
C CYS A 172 -10.34 -9.15 3.12
N LEU A 173 -9.07 -8.89 2.84
CA LEU A 173 -7.95 -9.78 3.13
C LEU A 173 -6.95 -9.06 4.04
N GLU A 174 -6.40 -9.79 5.01
CA GLU A 174 -5.30 -9.31 5.84
C GLU A 174 -3.99 -9.54 5.11
N VAL A 175 -3.20 -8.49 4.94
CA VAL A 175 -1.88 -8.53 4.30
C VAL A 175 -0.83 -8.25 5.36
N PHE A 176 0.17 -9.12 5.44
CA PHE A 176 1.30 -9.00 6.36
C PHE A 176 2.59 -8.90 5.57
N GLY A 177 3.51 -8.05 6.04
CA GLY A 177 4.85 -7.93 5.46
C GLY A 177 5.89 -7.81 6.55
N VAL A 178 7.06 -8.41 6.34
CA VAL A 178 8.24 -8.17 7.18
C VAL A 178 9.28 -7.48 6.32
N VAL A 179 9.75 -6.32 6.77
CA VAL A 179 10.84 -5.59 6.11
C VAL A 179 12.00 -5.40 7.07
N LYS A 180 13.21 -5.42 6.52
CA LYS A 180 14.46 -5.19 7.25
C LYS A 180 15.01 -3.82 6.90
N ALA A 181 15.25 -2.99 7.92
CA ALA A 181 16.02 -1.77 7.79
C ALA A 181 17.50 -2.11 7.56
N VAL A 182 18.08 -1.54 6.49
CA VAL A 182 19.49 -1.72 6.17
C VAL A 182 20.10 -0.40 5.75
N GLN A 183 21.29 -0.11 6.25
CA GLN A 183 22.12 0.97 5.74
C GLN A 183 22.96 0.46 4.57
N GLN A 184 22.84 1.11 3.40
CA GLN A 184 23.62 0.76 2.21
C GLN A 184 23.94 2.01 1.39
N ASN A 185 25.22 2.21 1.06
CA ASN A 185 25.70 3.30 0.20
C ASN A 185 25.24 4.71 0.63
N GLY A 186 25.18 4.99 1.94
CA GLY A 186 24.72 6.28 2.45
C GLY A 186 23.19 6.43 2.51
N TYR A 187 22.43 5.38 2.24
CA TYR A 187 20.97 5.37 2.36
C TYR A 187 20.50 4.42 3.45
N LEU A 188 19.46 4.82 4.18
CA LEU A 188 18.56 3.89 4.85
C LEU A 188 17.61 3.30 3.82
N SER A 189 17.66 1.98 3.65
CA SER A 189 16.82 1.22 2.74
C SER A 189 16.00 0.18 3.49
N LEU A 190 14.81 -0.11 2.98
CA LEU A 190 13.97 -1.19 3.45
C LEU A 190 14.07 -2.39 2.50
N ARG A 191 14.32 -3.58 3.03
CA ARG A 191 14.36 -4.84 2.28
C ARG A 191 13.23 -5.75 2.69
N LEU A 192 12.33 -6.06 1.77
CA LEU A 192 11.26 -7.05 2.00
C LEU A 192 11.85 -8.43 2.29
N GLN A 193 11.56 -8.96 3.48
CA GLN A 193 11.94 -10.31 3.93
C GLN A 193 10.85 -11.31 3.60
N GLY A 194 9.58 -10.93 3.81
CA GLY A 194 8.42 -11.77 3.52
C GLY A 194 7.16 -10.94 3.33
N LEU A 195 6.20 -11.52 2.62
CA LEU A 195 4.86 -11.01 2.39
C LEU A 195 3.92 -12.21 2.49
N GLU A 196 2.80 -12.06 3.17
CA GLU A 196 1.76 -13.09 3.32
C GLU A 196 0.38 -12.43 3.17
N ILE A 197 -0.52 -13.05 2.41
CA ILE A 197 -1.93 -12.64 2.32
C ILE A 197 -2.81 -13.75 2.88
N LYS A 198 -3.42 -13.47 4.02
CA LYS A 198 -4.13 -14.49 4.78
C LYS A 198 -5.37 -15.02 4.04
N ASP A 199 -5.56 -16.33 4.13
CA ASP A 199 -6.78 -17.05 3.75
C ASP A 199 -7.12 -17.02 2.24
N ILE A 200 -6.12 -16.89 1.35
CA ILE A 200 -6.33 -17.11 -0.09
C ILE A 200 -6.23 -18.60 -0.40
N LEU A 201 -7.23 -19.14 -1.09
CA LEU A 201 -7.18 -20.49 -1.65
C LEU A 201 -7.58 -20.48 -3.13
N PRO A 202 -6.99 -21.36 -3.96
CA PRO A 202 -5.95 -22.35 -3.63
C PRO A 202 -4.55 -21.71 -3.48
N ALA A 203 -3.61 -22.43 -2.85
CA ALA A 203 -2.23 -21.95 -2.61
C ALA A 203 -1.54 -21.38 -3.86
N GLY A 204 -1.72 -22.00 -5.04
CA GLY A 204 -1.13 -21.47 -6.28
C GLY A 204 -1.64 -20.07 -6.68
N LEU A 205 -2.86 -19.69 -6.29
CA LEU A 205 -3.38 -18.34 -6.51
C LEU A 205 -2.74 -17.35 -5.53
N GLU A 206 -2.67 -17.73 -4.26
CA GLU A 206 -1.98 -16.98 -3.20
C GLU A 206 -0.53 -16.69 -3.59
N ASP A 207 0.25 -17.74 -3.87
CA ASP A 207 1.65 -17.65 -4.29
C ASP A 207 1.85 -16.72 -5.50
N SER A 208 0.94 -16.78 -6.47
CA SER A 208 1.02 -15.95 -7.69
C SER A 208 0.78 -14.47 -7.38
N ILE A 209 -0.22 -14.17 -6.55
CA ILE A 209 -0.54 -12.80 -6.14
C ILE A 209 0.59 -12.24 -5.27
N GLU A 210 1.07 -13.00 -4.30
CA GLU A 210 2.18 -12.62 -3.43
C GLU A 210 3.47 -12.39 -4.22
N CYS A 211 3.78 -13.26 -5.19
CA CYS A 211 4.92 -13.09 -6.07
C CYS A 211 4.84 -11.77 -6.86
N TYR A 212 3.67 -11.47 -7.43
CA TYR A 212 3.44 -10.23 -8.16
C TYR A 212 3.61 -9.00 -7.25
N ILE A 213 2.96 -9.00 -6.08
CA ILE A 213 3.02 -7.88 -5.14
C ILE A 213 4.44 -7.72 -4.58
N SER A 214 5.11 -8.80 -4.18
CA SER A 214 6.50 -8.79 -3.71
C SER A 214 7.45 -8.20 -4.76
N THR A 215 7.28 -8.59 -6.03
CA THR A 215 8.06 -8.05 -7.14
C THR A 215 7.80 -6.57 -7.35
N MET A 216 6.52 -6.16 -7.35
CA MET A 216 6.12 -4.76 -7.47
C MET A 216 6.69 -3.91 -6.33
N LEU A 217 6.59 -4.39 -5.08
CA LEU A 217 7.16 -3.70 -3.91
C LEU A 217 8.67 -3.53 -4.05
N LYS A 218 9.40 -4.61 -4.37
CA LYS A 218 10.86 -4.61 -4.48
C LYS A 218 11.37 -3.71 -5.62
N LEU A 219 10.66 -3.67 -6.75
CA LEU A 219 11.12 -2.96 -7.95
C LEU A 219 10.57 -1.54 -8.09
N ALA A 220 9.34 -1.28 -7.65
CA ALA A 220 8.64 -0.02 -7.94
C ALA A 220 8.42 0.87 -6.72
N ILE A 221 8.28 0.29 -5.51
CA ILE A 221 7.89 1.03 -4.29
C ILE A 221 9.08 1.22 -3.35
N LEU A 222 9.70 0.14 -2.87
CA LEU A 222 10.79 0.18 -1.89
C LEU A 222 11.99 1.04 -2.30
N PRO A 223 12.40 1.09 -3.58
CA PRO A 223 13.48 1.99 -4.00
C PRO A 223 13.15 3.49 -3.82
N LYS A 224 11.86 3.86 -3.83
CA LYS A 224 11.40 5.26 -3.75
C LYS A 224 11.23 5.78 -2.33
N VAL A 225 11.24 4.88 -1.33
CA VAL A 225 11.12 5.23 0.10
C VAL A 225 12.45 5.17 0.83
N ARG A 226 13.57 5.06 0.08
CA ARG A 226 14.91 5.16 0.65
C ARG A 226 15.13 6.58 1.14
N ILE A 227 15.79 6.69 2.29
CA ILE A 227 16.13 7.98 2.89
C ILE A 227 17.63 8.13 2.77
N ALA A 228 18.10 9.21 2.14
CA ALA A 228 19.52 9.53 2.15
C ALA A 228 19.91 9.92 3.57
N LEU A 229 20.99 9.35 4.11
CA LEU A 229 21.43 9.68 5.46
C LEU A 229 21.96 11.11 5.56
N GLU A 230 22.43 11.68 4.45
CA GLU A 230 22.77 13.10 4.36
C GLU A 230 21.54 14.01 4.52
N ASP A 231 20.34 13.57 4.11
CA ASP A 231 19.10 14.33 4.34
C ASP A 231 18.66 14.28 5.81
N LEU A 232 19.25 13.39 6.62
CA LEU A 232 19.09 13.37 8.07
C LEU A 232 20.08 14.33 8.77
N ILE A 233 20.97 14.98 8.03
CA ILE A 233 21.83 16.04 8.57
C ILE A 233 20.96 17.27 8.78
N PHE A 234 20.75 17.64 10.04
CA PHE A 234 19.99 18.82 10.40
C PHE A 234 20.97 19.99 10.60
N GLU A 235 20.88 21.00 9.74
CA GLU A 235 21.49 22.31 10.02
C GLU A 235 20.63 23.01 11.07
N LEU A 236 21.06 22.98 12.33
CA LEU A 236 20.34 23.65 13.41
C LEU A 236 20.58 25.17 13.37
N THR A 237 21.77 25.59 12.91
CA THR A 237 22.21 26.99 12.68
C THR A 237 23.41 27.03 11.72
N ASP A 238 23.79 28.21 11.20
CA ASP A 238 24.94 28.43 10.29
C ASP A 238 26.32 27.93 10.80
N PHE A 239 26.42 27.50 12.06
CA PHE A 239 27.66 27.08 12.71
C PHE A 239 27.58 25.70 13.41
N LEU A 240 26.43 25.01 13.30
CA LEU A 240 26.22 23.72 13.97
C LEU A 240 25.57 22.74 13.00
N SER A 241 26.34 21.74 12.60
CA SER A 241 25.88 20.62 11.80
C SER A 241 25.79 19.37 12.67
N VAL A 242 24.73 18.59 12.48
CA VAL A 242 24.53 17.33 13.17
C VAL A 242 24.45 16.24 12.13
N GLY A 243 25.33 15.23 12.18
CA GLY A 243 25.34 14.13 11.22
C GLY A 243 25.36 12.76 11.88
N PRO A 244 25.02 11.70 11.15
CA PRO A 244 24.84 10.37 11.73
C PRO A 244 26.14 9.82 12.33
N THR A 245 26.08 9.37 13.59
CA THR A 245 27.20 8.68 14.27
C THR A 245 27.62 7.45 13.46
N PRO A 246 28.92 7.24 13.17
CA PRO A 246 29.39 6.08 12.43
C PRO A 246 29.08 4.75 13.14
N ILE A 247 28.80 3.70 12.35
CA ILE A 247 28.62 2.34 12.90
C ILE A 247 29.90 1.91 13.63
N SER A 248 29.73 1.41 14.86
CA SER A 248 30.81 0.91 15.73
C SER A 248 30.32 -0.30 16.55
N ALA A 249 31.19 -0.83 17.43
CA ALA A 249 30.78 -1.89 18.36
C ALA A 249 29.69 -1.41 19.34
N ASP A 250 29.73 -0.12 19.70
CA ASP A 250 28.79 0.50 20.65
C ASP A 250 27.51 1.01 19.96
N VAL A 251 27.61 1.38 18.67
CA VAL A 251 26.48 1.73 17.80
C VAL A 251 26.43 0.78 16.59
N PRO A 252 25.93 -0.45 16.77
CA PRO A 252 25.98 -1.47 15.71
C PRO A 252 25.05 -1.17 14.53
N PHE A 253 24.02 -0.34 14.74
CA PHE A 253 23.05 0.08 13.73
C PHE A 253 22.75 1.57 13.87
N ASN A 254 22.74 2.29 12.75
CA ASN A 254 22.30 3.68 12.71
C ASN A 254 21.65 4.01 11.35
N PRO A 255 20.31 4.12 11.27
CA PRO A 255 19.34 4.01 12.36
C PRO A 255 19.22 2.60 12.95
N ASN A 256 18.78 2.51 14.21
CA ASN A 256 18.51 1.28 14.93
C ASN A 256 16.99 1.06 15.06
N VAL A 257 16.48 -0.06 14.53
CA VAL A 257 15.12 -0.53 14.81
C VAL A 257 15.13 -1.61 15.90
N SER A 258 14.74 -1.22 17.11
CA SER A 258 14.58 -2.11 18.26
C SER A 258 13.82 -1.41 19.37
N GLN A 259 13.30 -2.17 20.35
CA GLN A 259 12.60 -1.62 21.52
C GLN A 259 11.37 -0.79 21.12
N ASP A 260 10.60 -1.28 20.15
CA ASP A 260 9.35 -0.64 19.68
C ASP A 260 9.57 0.76 19.07
N GLN A 261 10.82 1.07 18.68
CA GLN A 261 11.23 2.36 18.12
C GLN A 261 12.23 2.22 16.97
N ILE A 262 12.28 3.27 16.15
CA ILE A 262 13.42 3.56 15.28
C ILE A 262 14.19 4.74 15.87
N ALA A 263 15.50 4.54 16.09
CA ALA A 263 16.39 5.51 16.70
C ALA A 263 17.51 5.92 15.73
N VAL A 264 17.86 7.20 15.74
CA VAL A 264 18.99 7.78 15.02
C VAL A 264 19.96 8.35 16.05
N PHE A 265 21.23 7.97 15.90
CA PHE A 265 22.35 8.48 16.68
C PHE A 265 23.09 9.49 15.83
N ALA A 266 23.41 10.67 16.37
CA ALA A 266 24.10 11.70 15.60
C ALA A 266 25.15 12.43 16.43
N ASP A 267 26.22 12.84 15.78
CA ASP A 267 27.34 13.59 16.34
C ASP A 267 27.33 15.02 15.80
N LEU A 268 27.85 15.95 16.59
CA LEU A 268 28.11 17.33 16.16
C LEU A 268 29.34 17.33 15.24
N ILE A 269 29.23 18.02 14.10
CA ILE A 269 30.27 18.10 13.06
C ILE A 269 30.67 19.56 12.85
#